data_AF-A0A914E441-F1
#
_entry.id   AF-A0A914E441-F1
#
_cell.length_a   1.000
_cell.length_b   1.000
_cell.length_c   1.000
_cell.angle_alpha   90.00
_cell.angle_beta   90.00
_cell.angle_gamma   90.00
#
_symmetry.space_group_name_H-M   'P 1'
#
loop_
_entity.id
_entity.type
_entity.pdbx_description
1 polymer ?
#
loop_
_entity_poly.entity_id
_entity_poly.type
_entity_poly.pdbx_seq_one_letter_code
_entity_poly.pdbx_strand_id
1 'polypeptide(L)'
;MQECTVTVLVEDPEQIVQLTFTNVDDSFKVSILDGSTPVSPVLSNCYVSNGQQCYSTRNQVTIVFHGVLASLSTVQIFLQAMDRSLRPTDTPLLIGLILSTIFILVLFLGILGICYAGYRKRKRQKEIETMQACMIYNEPVWRSDDIIRAF
;
A
#
# COMPACT_ATOMS: atom_id res chain seq x y z
N MET A 1 -1.98 36.99 24.42
CA MET A 1 -1.83 36.10 23.25
C MET A 1 -2.88 36.52 22.24
N GLN A 2 -2.48 36.92 21.04
CA GLN A 2 -3.44 37.35 20.02
C GLN A 2 -3.92 36.12 19.27
N GLU A 3 -5.23 35.89 19.29
CA GLU A 3 -5.88 34.77 18.61
C GLU A 3 -6.88 35.33 17.60
N CYS A 4 -6.84 34.79 16.39
CA CYS A 4 -7.80 35.12 15.34
C CYS A 4 -8.46 33.83 14.87
N THR A 5 -9.78 33.84 14.80
CA THR A 5 -10.57 32.68 14.38
C THR A 5 -11.38 33.05 13.17
N VAL A 6 -11.25 32.25 12.12
CA VAL A 6 -11.96 32.43 10.85
C VAL A 6 -12.72 31.15 10.54
N THR A 7 -14.02 31.25 10.34
CA THR A 7 -14.85 30.13 9.90
C THR A 7 -15.22 30.33 8.44
N VAL A 8 -14.96 29.31 7.63
CA VAL A 8 -15.29 29.25 6.22
C VAL A 8 -16.44 28.27 6.06
N LEU A 9 -17.50 28.70 5.40
CA LEU A 9 -18.67 27.89 5.06
C LEU A 9 -18.84 27.91 3.54
N VAL A 10 -19.03 26.73 2.97
CA VAL A 10 -19.47 26.54 1.59
C VAL A 10 -20.97 26.29 1.62
N GLU A 11 -21.72 27.06 0.83
CA GLU A 11 -23.19 27.00 0.82
C GLU A 11 -23.71 25.64 0.37
N ASP A 12 -23.04 25.02 -0.59
CA ASP A 12 -23.39 23.70 -1.12
C ASP A 12 -22.93 22.60 -0.13
N PRO A 13 -23.86 21.78 0.43
CA PRO A 13 -23.51 20.71 1.35
C PRO A 13 -22.74 19.56 0.69
N GLU A 14 -22.79 19.44 -0.64
CA GLU A 14 -22.01 18.44 -1.40
C GLU A 14 -20.57 18.91 -1.65
N GLN A 15 -20.26 20.17 -1.36
CA GLN A 15 -18.91 20.72 -1.48
C GLN A 15 -18.17 20.72 -0.15
N ILE A 16 -16.86 20.58 -0.24
CA ILE A 16 -15.91 20.65 0.87
C ILE A 16 -14.93 21.80 0.64
N VAL A 17 -14.22 22.20 1.69
CA VAL A 17 -13.20 23.23 1.65
C VAL A 17 -11.84 22.58 1.44
N GLN A 18 -11.18 22.96 0.36
CA GLN A 18 -9.75 22.75 0.14
C GLN A 18 -8.98 23.98 0.61
N LEU A 19 -7.99 23.77 1.47
CA LEU A 19 -7.06 24.79 1.95
C LEU A 19 -5.68 24.52 1.38
N THR A 20 -5.04 25.54 0.80
CA THR A 20 -3.64 25.46 0.35
C THR A 20 -2.83 26.57 0.99
N PHE A 21 -1.79 26.21 1.73
CA PHE A 21 -0.91 27.17 2.40
C PHE A 21 0.25 27.52 1.48
N THR A 22 0.47 28.81 1.18
CA THR A 22 1.52 29.23 0.23
C THR A 22 2.56 30.17 0.82
N ASN A 23 2.33 30.65 2.03
CA ASN A 23 3.31 31.42 2.79
C ASN A 23 2.95 31.30 4.28
N VAL A 24 3.62 30.41 5.00
CA VAL A 24 3.48 30.23 6.45
C VAL A 24 4.75 30.72 7.11
N ASP A 25 4.62 31.74 7.95
CA ASP A 25 5.69 32.22 8.83
C ASP A 25 5.68 31.41 10.15
N ASP A 26 6.86 31.17 10.71
CA ASP A 26 7.06 30.41 11.96
C ASP A 26 6.53 31.16 13.20
N SER A 27 6.16 32.42 13.03
CA SER A 27 5.53 33.25 14.06
C SER A 27 4.09 32.86 14.41
N PHE A 28 3.46 31.97 13.63
CA PHE A 28 2.09 31.51 13.87
C PHE A 28 2.01 30.00 14.05
N LYS A 29 1.19 29.59 15.01
CA LYS A 29 0.66 28.24 15.08
C LYS A 29 -0.77 28.26 14.55
N VAL A 30 -1.02 27.53 13.47
CA VAL A 30 -2.36 27.44 12.84
C VAL A 30 -2.98 26.10 13.19
N SER A 31 -4.19 26.14 13.77
CA SER A 31 -5.00 24.95 14.07
C SER A 31 -6.22 24.94 13.16
N ILE A 32 -6.52 23.81 12.53
CA ILE A 32 -7.62 23.69 11.57
C ILE A 32 -8.61 22.68 12.12
N LEU A 33 -9.84 23.12 12.35
CA LEU A 33 -10.91 22.35 12.96
C LEU A 33 -11.96 22.00 11.90
N ASP A 34 -12.37 20.75 11.87
CA ASP A 34 -13.29 20.21 10.88
C ASP A 34 -14.75 20.46 11.31
N GLY A 35 -15.17 21.72 11.26
CA GLY A 35 -16.48 22.18 11.68
C GLY A 35 -16.53 23.70 11.81
N SER A 36 -17.57 24.20 12.48
CA SER A 36 -17.84 25.64 12.67
C SER A 36 -17.65 26.09 14.11
N THR A 37 -17.30 25.16 15.01
CA THR A 37 -17.21 25.41 16.45
C THR A 37 -15.78 25.16 16.94
N PRO A 38 -15.33 25.87 17.98
CA PRO A 38 -14.00 25.68 18.57
C PRO A 38 -13.81 24.32 19.26
N VAL A 39 -14.89 23.56 19.48
CA VAL A 39 -14.89 22.17 19.99
C VAL A 39 -14.85 21.13 18.86
N SER A 40 -14.87 21.57 17.60
CA SER A 40 -14.76 20.66 16.46
C SER A 40 -13.40 19.96 16.46
N PRO A 41 -13.32 18.70 16.01
CA PRO A 41 -12.08 17.95 16.02
C PRO A 41 -11.04 18.61 15.10
N VAL A 42 -9.77 18.54 15.50
CA VAL A 42 -8.66 18.97 14.65
C VAL A 42 -8.62 18.08 13.41
N LEU A 43 -8.42 18.70 12.24
CA LEU A 43 -8.30 18.02 10.96
C LEU A 43 -6.98 17.23 10.94
N SER A 44 -7.03 15.95 11.31
CA SER A 44 -5.85 15.10 11.57
C SER A 44 -4.86 15.00 10.42
N ASN A 45 -5.35 15.10 9.18
CA ASN A 45 -4.53 14.95 7.97
C ASN A 45 -4.02 16.28 7.42
N CYS A 46 -4.18 17.37 8.19
CA CYS A 46 -3.71 18.68 7.77
C CYS A 46 -2.44 19.08 8.52
N TYR A 47 -1.35 19.21 7.77
CA TYR A 47 -0.11 19.78 8.26
C TYR A 47 0.11 21.13 7.58
N VAL A 48 0.41 22.14 8.38
CA VAL A 48 0.52 23.53 7.92
C VAL A 48 1.94 23.72 7.41
N SER A 49 2.12 23.53 6.10
CA SER A 49 3.40 23.69 5.41
C SER A 49 3.17 24.29 4.03
N ASN A 50 4.18 25.00 3.50
CA ASN A 50 4.09 25.62 2.18
C ASN A 50 3.86 24.58 1.08
N GLY A 51 2.85 24.81 0.25
CA GLY A 51 2.39 23.91 -0.82
C GLY A 51 1.51 22.77 -0.34
N GLN A 52 1.30 22.60 0.97
CA GLN A 52 0.47 21.51 1.48
C GLN A 52 -1.02 21.84 1.34
N GLN A 53 -1.76 20.83 0.87
CA GLN A 53 -3.20 20.88 0.69
C GLN A 53 -3.90 20.12 1.82
N CYS A 54 -4.97 20.71 2.33
CA CYS A 54 -5.82 20.11 3.34
C CYS A 54 -7.27 20.13 2.86
N TYR A 55 -8.02 19.10 3.24
CA TYR A 55 -9.40 18.91 2.78
C TYR A 55 -10.30 18.69 4.00
N SER A 56 -11.32 19.52 4.15
CA SER A 56 -12.34 19.31 5.18
C SER A 56 -13.16 18.05 4.89
N THR A 57 -13.81 17.48 5.91
CA THR A 57 -14.77 16.38 5.69
C THR A 57 -16.20 16.90 5.52
N ARG A 58 -16.45 18.15 5.92
CA ARG A 58 -17.73 18.85 5.85
C ARG A 58 -17.62 20.09 4.96
N ASN A 59 -18.76 20.71 4.67
CA ASN A 59 -18.84 21.99 3.94
C ASN A 59 -18.38 23.21 4.75
N GLN A 60 -17.75 23.01 5.90
CA GLN A 60 -17.30 24.08 6.78
C GLN A 60 -16.00 23.71 7.48
N VAL A 61 -15.17 24.71 7.73
CA VAL A 61 -13.90 24.58 8.45
C VAL A 61 -13.66 25.83 9.29
N THR A 62 -13.08 25.66 10.47
CA THR A 62 -12.65 26.76 11.33
C THR A 62 -11.12 26.76 11.39
N ILE A 63 -10.51 27.90 11.10
CA ILE A 63 -9.07 28.11 11.12
C ILE A 63 -8.78 29.03 12.31
N VAL A 64 -7.94 28.56 13.21
CA VAL A 64 -7.52 29.29 14.41
C VAL A 64 -6.04 29.65 14.27
N PHE A 65 -5.74 30.93 14.29
CA PHE A 65 -4.39 31.47 14.25
C PHE A 65 -3.97 31.87 15.67
N HIS A 66 -2.91 31.24 16.16
CA HIS A 66 -2.30 31.60 17.44
C HIS A 66 -0.97 32.30 17.18
N GLY A 67 -0.88 33.58 17.56
CA GLY A 67 0.38 34.33 17.48
C GLY A 67 1.40 33.80 18.51
N VAL A 68 2.59 33.44 18.04
CA VAL A 68 3.70 32.91 18.84
C VAL A 68 4.74 34.00 19.13
N LEU A 69 5.01 34.86 18.16
CA LEU A 69 5.99 35.95 18.25
C LEU A 69 5.31 37.33 18.14
N ALA A 70 5.92 38.36 18.72
CA ALA A 70 5.40 39.73 18.73
C ALA A 70 5.72 40.54 17.45
N SER A 71 6.16 39.88 16.37
CA SER A 71 6.53 40.52 15.11
C SER A 71 5.37 40.51 14.09
N LEU A 72 5.36 41.50 13.19
CA LEU A 72 4.49 41.46 12.02
C LEU A 72 4.78 40.21 11.21
N SER A 73 3.73 39.47 10.89
CA SER A 73 3.83 38.24 10.14
C SER A 73 2.53 38.03 9.36
N THR A 74 2.64 37.29 8.26
CA THR A 74 1.54 37.10 7.31
C THR A 74 1.43 35.63 6.96
N VAL A 75 0.22 35.07 7.05
CA VAL A 75 -0.09 33.75 6.52
C VAL A 75 -0.96 33.91 5.28
N GLN A 76 -0.57 33.25 4.20
CA GLN A 76 -1.37 33.20 2.97
C GLN A 76 -2.00 31.81 2.82
N ILE A 77 -3.33 31.79 2.72
CA ILE A 77 -4.13 30.59 2.55
C ILE A 77 -5.02 30.80 1.33
N PHE A 78 -4.93 29.90 0.37
CA PHE A 78 -5.89 29.79 -0.71
C PHE A 78 -7.01 28.84 -0.30
N LEU A 79 -8.25 29.31 -0.42
CA LEU A 79 -9.46 28.56 -0.12
C LEU A 79 -10.17 28.25 -1.43
N GLN A 80 -10.54 26.99 -1.62
CA GLN A 80 -11.29 26.54 -2.79
C GLN A 80 -12.44 25.64 -2.34
N ALA A 81 -13.63 25.90 -2.87
CA ALA A 81 -14.74 24.96 -2.77
C ALA A 81 -14.55 23.84 -3.80
N MET A 82 -14.70 22.59 -3.37
CA MET A 82 -14.45 21.41 -4.18
C MET A 82 -15.57 20.40 -3.95
N ASP A 83 -16.03 19.74 -5.02
CA ASP A 83 -17.00 18.64 -4.88
C ASP A 83 -16.38 17.51 -4.03
N ARG A 84 -17.15 17.01 -3.07
CA ARG A 84 -16.73 15.93 -2.18
C ARG A 84 -16.30 14.68 -2.94
N SER A 85 -16.86 14.41 -4.11
CA SER A 85 -16.49 13.26 -4.94
C SER A 85 -15.07 13.34 -5.51
N LEU A 86 -14.52 14.55 -5.62
CA LEU A 86 -13.20 14.80 -6.20
C LEU A 86 -12.09 14.78 -5.15
N ARG A 87 -12.42 14.64 -3.86
CA ARG A 87 -11.42 14.62 -2.79
C ARG A 87 -10.38 13.53 -3.08
N PRO A 88 -9.08 13.87 -3.10
CA PRO A 88 -8.04 12.86 -3.20
C PRO A 88 -8.13 11.97 -1.97
N THR A 89 -8.56 10.74 -2.19
CA THR A 89 -8.51 9.69 -1.17
C THR A 89 -7.07 9.19 -1.11
N ASP A 90 -6.60 8.86 0.09
CA ASP A 90 -5.31 8.22 0.37
C ASP A 90 -5.27 6.77 -0.18
N THR A 91 -5.58 6.62 -1.47
CA THR A 91 -5.53 5.40 -2.27
C THR A 91 -4.12 4.90 -2.62
N PRO A 92 -3.00 5.68 -2.57
CA PRO A 92 -1.72 5.13 -3.04
C PRO A 92 -1.20 4.00 -2.15
N LEU A 93 -1.54 4.00 -0.85
CA LEU A 93 -1.21 2.89 0.05
C LEU A 93 -1.97 1.61 -0.29
N LEU A 94 -3.27 1.73 -0.59
CA LEU A 94 -4.12 0.58 -0.87
C LEU A 94 -3.75 -0.07 -2.22
N ILE A 95 -3.48 0.76 -3.25
CA ILE A 95 -3.00 0.29 -4.55
C ILE A 95 -1.61 -0.34 -4.42
N GLY A 96 -0.71 0.27 -3.65
CA GLY A 96 0.62 -0.28 -3.37
C GLY A 96 0.58 -1.65 -2.68
N LEU A 97 -0.32 -1.82 -1.70
CA LEU A 97 -0.53 -3.11 -1.03
C LEU A 97 -1.09 -4.19 -1.97
N ILE A 98 -2.03 -3.83 -2.85
CA ILE A 98 -2.60 -4.75 -3.84
C ILE A 98 -1.52 -5.20 -4.84
N LEU A 99 -0.74 -4.27 -5.39
CA LEU A 99 0.33 -4.60 -6.34
C LEU A 99 1.43 -5.46 -5.69
N SER A 100 1.79 -5.18 -4.44
CA SER A 100 2.76 -5.97 -3.68
C SER A 100 2.28 -7.40 -3.46
N THR A 101 1.03 -7.60 -3.05
CA THR A 101 0.48 -8.94 -2.83
C THR A 101 0.40 -9.77 -4.11
N ILE A 102 0.02 -9.15 -5.24
CA ILE A 102 0.03 -9.80 -6.56
C ILE A 102 1.45 -10.23 -6.94
N PHE A 103 2.45 -9.36 -6.77
CA PHE A 103 3.83 -9.67 -7.10
C PHE A 103 4.39 -10.85 -6.29
N ILE A 104 4.12 -10.87 -4.97
CA ILE A 104 4.51 -11.98 -4.09
C ILE A 104 3.86 -13.30 -4.53
N LEU A 105 2.58 -13.26 -4.90
CA LEU A 105 1.83 -14.45 -5.31
C LEU A 105 2.37 -15.03 -6.64
N VAL A 106 2.73 -14.17 -7.60
CA VAL A 106 3.37 -14.57 -8.86
C VAL A 106 4.73 -15.23 -8.61
N LEU A 107 5.57 -14.64 -7.75
CA LEU A 107 6.86 -15.22 -7.38
C LEU A 107 6.69 -16.59 -6.72
N PHE A 108 5.72 -16.72 -5.81
CA PHE A 108 5.46 -17.97 -5.10
C PHE A 108 5.01 -19.09 -6.05
N LEU A 109 4.10 -18.78 -6.98
CA LEU A 109 3.68 -19.73 -8.02
C LEU A 109 4.82 -20.11 -8.97
N GLY A 110 5.69 -19.15 -9.32
CA GLY A 110 6.88 -19.41 -10.13
C GLY A 110 7.85 -20.39 -9.45
N ILE A 111 8.14 -20.17 -8.17
CA ILE A 111 9.01 -21.07 -7.37
C ILE A 111 8.38 -22.46 -7.25
N LEU A 112 7.08 -22.55 -6.95
CA LEU A 112 6.37 -23.82 -6.91
C LEU A 112 6.44 -24.57 -8.24
N GLY A 113 6.29 -23.86 -9.36
CA GLY A 113 6.43 -24.44 -10.70
C GLY A 113 7.82 -25.03 -10.95
N ILE A 114 8.88 -24.30 -10.57
CA ILE A 114 10.27 -24.76 -10.68
C ILE A 114 10.51 -25.98 -9.78
N CYS A 115 10.07 -25.94 -8.52
CA CYS A 115 10.17 -27.04 -7.58
C CYS A 115 9.43 -28.29 -8.08
N TYR A 116 8.23 -28.12 -8.63
CA TYR A 116 7.43 -29.22 -9.18
C TYR A 116 8.09 -29.85 -10.41
N ALA A 117 8.64 -29.03 -11.32
CA ALA A 117 9.38 -29.53 -12.48
C ALA A 117 10.64 -30.31 -12.05
N GLY A 118 11.38 -29.80 -11.05
CA GLY A 118 12.54 -30.47 -10.46
C GLY A 118 12.18 -31.80 -9.80
N TYR A 119 11.11 -31.83 -9.00
CA TYR A 119 10.58 -33.04 -8.38
C TYR A 119 10.18 -34.08 -9.44
N ARG A 120 9.46 -33.66 -10.48
CA ARG A 120 9.04 -34.54 -11.59
C ARG A 120 10.23 -35.15 -12.33
N LYS A 121 11.29 -34.37 -12.57
CA LYS A 121 12.53 -34.87 -13.19
C LYS A 121 13.21 -35.93 -12.31
N ARG A 122 13.38 -35.66 -11.02
CA ARG A 122 13.99 -36.62 -10.08
C ARG A 122 13.18 -37.91 -9.94
N LYS A 123 11.85 -37.82 -9.94
CA LYS A 123 10.97 -38.99 -9.91
C LYS A 123 11.20 -39.89 -11.14
N ARG A 124 11.23 -39.31 -12.34
CA ARG A 124 11.51 -40.05 -13.58
C ARG A 124 12.89 -40.68 -13.58
N GLN A 125 13.89 -39.99 -13.06
CA GLN A 125 15.26 -40.49 -13.01
C GLN A 125 15.40 -41.70 -12.08
N LYS A 126 14.73 -41.67 -10.91
CA LYS A 126 14.65 -42.83 -10.02
C LYS A 126 13.94 -44.01 -10.67
N GLU A 127 12.85 -43.78 -11.40
CA GLU A 127 12.13 -44.85 -12.13
C GLU A 127 13.05 -45.52 -13.18
N ILE A 128 13.85 -44.74 -13.92
CA ILE A 128 14.81 -45.28 -14.91
C ILE A 128 15.93 -46.09 -14.24
N GLU A 129 16.51 -45.59 -13.15
CA GLU A 129 17.54 -46.31 -12.38
C GLU A 129 16.99 -47.65 -11.84
N THR A 130 15.76 -47.66 -11.34
CA THR A 130 15.12 -48.91 -10.89
C THR A 130 14.85 -49.89 -12.04
N MET A 131 14.44 -49.41 -13.21
CA MET A 131 14.23 -50.28 -14.39
C MET A 131 15.56 -50.88 -14.89
N GLN A 132 16.64 -50.09 -14.91
CA GLN A 132 17.97 -50.60 -15.28
C GLN A 132 18.48 -51.65 -14.29
N ALA A 133 18.30 -51.44 -12.99
CA ALA A 133 18.64 -52.44 -11.99
C ALA A 133 17.86 -53.75 -12.22
N CYS A 134 16.55 -53.68 -12.48
CA CYS A 134 15.76 -54.89 -12.79
C CYS A 134 16.20 -55.60 -14.09
N MET A 135 16.68 -54.89 -15.11
CA MET A 135 17.20 -55.54 -16.32
C MET A 135 18.53 -56.25 -16.10
N ILE A 136 19.43 -55.68 -15.30
CA ILE A 136 20.76 -56.27 -15.02
C ILE A 136 20.64 -57.52 -14.14
N TYR A 137 19.73 -57.52 -13.17
CA TYR A 137 19.57 -58.66 -12.24
C TYR A 137 18.62 -59.76 -12.74
N ASN A 138 18.02 -59.61 -13.92
CA ASN A 138 17.11 -60.59 -14.51
C ASN A 138 17.76 -61.42 -15.62
N GLU A 139 19.10 -61.55 -15.63
CA GLU A 139 19.75 -62.54 -16.48
C GLU A 139 19.24 -63.95 -16.10
N PRO A 140 18.76 -64.75 -17.07
CA PRO A 140 18.42 -66.13 -16.80
C PRO A 140 19.69 -66.84 -16.36
N VAL A 141 19.70 -67.34 -15.13
CA VAL A 141 20.73 -68.25 -14.65
C VAL A 141 20.63 -69.51 -15.51
N TRP A 142 21.46 -69.59 -16.54
CA TRP A 142 21.71 -70.84 -17.26
C TRP A 142 22.38 -71.78 -16.28
N ARG A 143 21.57 -72.62 -15.63
CA ARG A 143 22.04 -73.69 -14.76
C ARG A 143 22.77 -74.71 -15.65
N SER A 144 24.08 -74.81 -15.47
CA SER A 144 24.99 -75.65 -16.27
C SER A 144 24.83 -77.17 -16.04
N ASP A 145 23.73 -77.62 -15.44
CA ASP A 145 23.59 -79.01 -14.97
C ASP A 145 22.81 -79.93 -15.93
N ASP A 146 22.30 -79.42 -17.06
CA ASP A 146 21.44 -80.19 -17.97
C ASP A 146 22.13 -80.80 -19.21
N ILE A 147 23.47 -80.93 -19.24
CA ILE A 147 24.17 -81.60 -20.36
C ILE A 147 25.09 -82.73 -19.88
N ILE A 148 24.55 -83.74 -19.18
CA ILE A 148 25.08 -85.11 -19.27
C ILE A 148 23.92 -86.11 -19.09
N ARG A 149 23.37 -86.60 -20.22
CA ARG A 149 22.97 -88.00 -20.48
C ARG A 149 22.10 -88.08 -21.72
N ALA A 150 22.73 -88.38 -22.85
CA ALA A 150 22.16 -89.25 -23.88
C ALA A 150 23.30 -89.79 -24.73
N PHE A 151 23.28 -91.11 -24.92
CA PHE A 151 24.17 -91.99 -25.67
C PHE A 151 25.38 -92.54 -24.91
#